data_AF-A0ABD3EV22-F1
#
_entry.id   AF-A0ABD3EV22-F1
#
_cell.length_a   1.000
_cell.length_b   1.000
_cell.length_c   1.000
_cell.angle_alpha   90.00
_cell.angle_beta   90.00
_cell.angle_gamma   90.00
#
_symmetry.space_group_name_H-M   'P 1'
#
loop_
_entity.id
_entity.type
_entity.pdbx_description
1 polymer ?
#
loop_
_entity_poly.entity_id
_entity_poly.type
_entity_poly.pdbx_seq_one_letter_code
_entity_poly.pdbx_strand_id
1 'polypeptide(L)'
;MFSEIEAAQLLLDDKYFAGHSLGVYAGLSSFAGALALEDVVEVVFLCAWWLRVGSHLTEEVLYSIVDGIEAASNKLLQVVNFNIQQYQYVVAGENVNLETLSLALSACKTPKAIAAEGVEKVIVDALNQARNHKEKCMQTDCPFTLTRGLATIPLVGIDVPFHSRELLGGVPSFRELLRTKFDPHVLERQLPLLVNRYIPNLVAAPFSLERSYCEKVYAATKSPYLAEVLDPKQWDLITRAELTHLLVVELLAYQFASPVQWIKTQALLFSKGGVRRFVEVGPAPTLTNMALCTLQTGDFPDLPREILWYQRDREVVHFKEETPNISASEYARGLAAVVETPVDSAPKVEAAPAPIAALVAAFVQQVQTAPELAEIREDTDVKTLCAGKSAVRNEIIGDLEKEFGSCPDDAADMRLSELAIKFPDDALPGKVTSALIAKMLASKMPGGFGLSVTKEYLSGERCLPSGRIESVLLHGLTQSPKQRLADDTTAKKWLDGVVDDYAKYAGIAVPYLSKRVNMSAGSTIQQVQSTSLPSDVEKRLKTMIADQVEALSLYLGVDQLDWHRKMESEVETREELEAALSQWVTEHGEFYSTNIAGKFDAMKERQYDSYWNWVCRMPWSCTTAQ
;
A
#
# COMPACT_ATOMS: atom_id res chain seq x y z
N MET A 1 1.82 8.14 -13.10
CA MET A 1 3.00 7.24 -13.09
C MET A 1 3.43 6.84 -14.49
N PHE A 2 2.80 5.87 -15.17
CA PHE A 2 3.27 5.44 -16.50
C PHE A 2 3.27 6.58 -17.54
N SER A 3 2.18 7.35 -17.63
CA SER A 3 2.09 8.50 -18.55
C SER A 3 3.16 9.56 -18.31
N GLU A 4 3.72 9.67 -17.10
CA GLU A 4 4.86 10.58 -16.84
C GLU A 4 6.17 10.04 -17.46
N ILE A 5 6.39 8.73 -17.45
CA ILE A 5 7.54 8.09 -18.10
C ILE A 5 7.42 8.22 -19.62
N GLU A 6 6.21 8.03 -20.14
CA GLU A 6 5.89 8.18 -21.56
C GLU A 6 6.06 9.63 -22.03
N ALA A 7 5.52 10.61 -21.28
CA ALA A 7 5.69 12.03 -21.58
C ALA A 7 7.16 12.47 -21.54
N ALA A 8 7.98 11.83 -20.71
CA ALA A 8 9.43 12.04 -20.66
C ALA A 8 10.20 11.31 -21.78
N GLN A 9 9.53 10.54 -22.63
CA GLN A 9 10.12 9.76 -23.74
C GLN A 9 11.19 8.75 -23.29
N LEU A 10 11.05 8.19 -22.08
CA LEU A 10 12.03 7.29 -21.47
C LEU A 10 11.77 5.80 -21.76
N LEU A 11 10.77 5.53 -22.58
CA LEU A 11 10.37 4.17 -22.93
C LEU A 11 11.17 3.67 -24.13
N LEU A 12 12.08 2.72 -23.89
CA LEU A 12 12.82 2.05 -24.95
C LEU A 12 11.90 1.24 -25.88
N ASP A 13 12.32 1.12 -27.14
CA ASP A 13 11.58 0.39 -28.17
C ASP A 13 11.61 -1.13 -27.95
N ASP A 14 12.61 -1.69 -27.27
CA ASP A 14 12.81 -3.13 -27.05
C ASP A 14 12.35 -3.63 -25.67
N LYS A 15 11.53 -2.85 -24.96
CA LYS A 15 11.08 -3.16 -23.60
C LYS A 15 10.15 -4.38 -23.54
N TYR A 16 10.37 -5.24 -22.55
CA TYR A 16 9.36 -6.21 -22.08
C TYR A 16 8.39 -5.53 -21.11
N PHE A 17 7.15 -6.00 -21.08
CA PHE A 17 6.21 -5.66 -20.02
C PHE A 17 5.41 -6.89 -19.56
N ALA A 18 5.22 -6.97 -18.25
CA ALA A 18 4.47 -8.03 -17.59
C ALA A 18 3.76 -7.44 -16.37
N GLY A 19 2.57 -7.93 -16.06
CA GLY A 19 1.82 -7.54 -14.87
C GLY A 19 1.54 -8.76 -14.01
N HIS A 20 1.60 -8.63 -12.68
CA HIS A 20 1.20 -9.71 -11.78
C HIS A 20 -0.31 -9.69 -11.56
N SER A 21 -0.99 -10.83 -11.78
CA SER A 21 -2.45 -10.99 -11.66
C SER A 21 -3.22 -9.85 -12.37
N LEU A 22 -4.01 -9.05 -11.64
CA LEU A 22 -4.77 -7.91 -12.16
C LEU A 22 -3.90 -6.80 -12.78
N GLY A 23 -2.62 -6.70 -12.40
CA GLY A 23 -1.68 -5.75 -12.98
C GLY A 23 -1.46 -5.95 -14.49
N VAL A 24 -1.86 -7.10 -15.05
CA VAL A 24 -1.83 -7.35 -16.51
C VAL A 24 -2.72 -6.39 -17.28
N TYR A 25 -3.92 -6.08 -16.76
CA TYR A 25 -4.86 -5.17 -17.44
C TYR A 25 -4.31 -3.75 -17.48
N ALA A 26 -3.72 -3.29 -16.38
CA ALA A 26 -3.01 -2.01 -16.33
C ALA A 26 -1.80 -2.00 -17.30
N GLY A 27 -1.07 -3.11 -17.41
CA GLY A 27 0.02 -3.28 -18.36
C GLY A 27 -0.44 -3.19 -19.82
N LEU A 28 -1.53 -3.87 -20.19
CA LEU A 28 -2.09 -3.85 -21.54
C LEU A 28 -2.69 -2.48 -21.90
N SER A 29 -3.35 -1.82 -20.96
CA SER A 29 -3.86 -0.45 -21.16
C SER A 29 -2.71 0.55 -21.31
N SER A 30 -1.72 0.51 -20.42
CA SER A 30 -0.63 1.50 -20.39
C SER A 30 0.40 1.29 -21.50
N PHE A 31 0.92 0.07 -21.67
CA PHE A 31 2.05 -0.20 -22.58
C PHE A 31 1.61 -0.54 -24.01
N ALA A 32 0.43 -1.13 -24.17
CA ALA A 32 -0.07 -1.53 -25.47
C ALA A 32 -1.23 -0.67 -25.95
N GLY A 33 -1.86 0.16 -25.10
CA GLY A 33 -3.05 0.94 -25.45
C GLY A 33 -4.28 0.07 -25.71
N ALA A 34 -4.25 -1.21 -25.32
CA ALA A 34 -5.22 -2.22 -25.75
C ALA A 34 -6.57 -2.15 -25.03
N LEU A 35 -6.65 -1.36 -23.95
CA LEU A 35 -7.85 -1.13 -23.14
C LEU A 35 -7.94 0.35 -22.75
N ALA A 36 -9.16 0.90 -22.76
CA ALA A 36 -9.44 2.24 -22.24
C ALA A 36 -9.24 2.29 -20.71
N LEU A 37 -8.83 3.45 -20.19
CA LEU A 37 -8.44 3.64 -18.78
C LEU A 37 -9.63 3.44 -17.81
N GLU A 38 -10.87 3.60 -18.31
CA GLU A 38 -12.09 3.50 -17.50
C GLU A 38 -12.45 2.06 -17.07
N ASP A 39 -11.79 1.03 -17.61
CA ASP A 39 -12.19 -0.38 -17.47
C ASP A 39 -11.36 -1.23 -16.46
N VAL A 40 -10.53 -0.62 -15.60
CA VAL A 40 -9.61 -1.36 -14.69
C VAL A 40 -9.89 -1.07 -13.21
N VAL A 41 -10.76 -1.85 -12.56
CA VAL A 41 -10.85 -1.87 -11.08
C VAL A 41 -11.24 -3.26 -10.52
N GLU A 42 -10.49 -3.67 -9.49
CA GLU A 42 -10.91 -4.39 -8.25
C GLU A 42 -10.48 -5.87 -7.93
N VAL A 43 -9.96 -6.01 -6.68
CA VAL A 43 -9.96 -7.14 -5.69
C VAL A 43 -8.74 -8.13 -5.55
N VAL A 44 -8.50 -8.57 -4.30
CA VAL A 44 -7.24 -8.95 -3.57
C VAL A 44 -7.07 -10.49 -3.29
N PHE A 45 -5.98 -10.98 -2.65
CA PHE A 45 -5.48 -12.41 -2.54
C PHE A 45 -4.70 -12.84 -1.25
N LEU A 46 -4.33 -14.17 -1.10
CA LEU A 46 -3.70 -14.90 0.06
C LEU A 46 -2.23 -15.47 -0.04
N CYS A 47 -1.21 -15.07 0.75
CA CYS A 47 0.23 -15.43 0.63
C CYS A 47 0.80 -16.45 1.66
N ALA A 48 1.53 -17.50 1.23
CA ALA A 48 2.28 -18.43 2.10
C ALA A 48 3.83 -18.35 1.91
N TRP A 49 4.59 -18.61 2.99
CA TRP A 49 6.06 -18.41 3.12
C TRP A 49 6.76 -19.63 3.76
N TRP A 50 7.47 -20.43 2.96
CA TRP A 50 7.75 -21.85 3.25
C TRP A 50 9.12 -22.10 3.92
N LEU A 51 10.05 -21.13 3.82
CA LEU A 51 11.41 -21.22 4.37
C LEU A 51 11.51 -21.33 5.90
N ARG A 52 10.41 -21.11 6.63
CA ARG A 52 10.37 -21.26 8.08
C ARG A 52 10.37 -22.73 8.54
N VAL A 53 10.19 -23.69 7.63
CA VAL A 53 10.10 -25.14 7.91
C VAL A 53 11.46 -25.86 7.79
N GLY A 54 12.44 -25.30 7.08
CA GLY A 54 13.81 -25.84 6.97
C GLY A 54 14.24 -26.16 5.53
N SER A 55 15.55 -26.39 5.30
CA SER A 55 16.16 -26.59 3.97
C SER A 55 15.87 -27.94 3.30
N HIS A 56 15.12 -28.82 3.95
CA HIS A 56 14.81 -30.18 3.48
C HIS A 56 13.49 -30.28 2.70
N LEU A 57 12.67 -29.22 2.70
CA LEU A 57 11.37 -29.18 2.03
C LEU A 57 11.57 -28.65 0.59
N THR A 58 11.63 -29.55 -0.40
CA THR A 58 11.74 -29.16 -1.81
C THR A 58 10.37 -28.80 -2.38
N GLU A 59 10.38 -28.08 -3.50
CA GLU A 59 9.16 -27.71 -4.26
C GLU A 59 8.34 -28.95 -4.69
N GLU A 60 9.01 -30.07 -4.97
CA GLU A 60 8.37 -31.35 -5.29
C GLU A 60 7.57 -31.92 -4.10
N VAL A 61 8.14 -31.83 -2.88
CA VAL A 61 7.46 -32.27 -1.65
C VAL A 61 6.24 -31.40 -1.38
N LEU A 62 6.35 -30.10 -1.64
CA LEU A 62 5.20 -29.20 -1.54
C LEU A 62 4.07 -29.65 -2.48
N TYR A 63 4.34 -29.82 -3.78
CA TYR A 63 3.30 -30.25 -4.72
C TYR A 63 2.69 -31.60 -4.33
N SER A 64 3.52 -32.54 -3.88
CA SER A 64 3.03 -33.82 -3.37
C SER A 64 2.11 -33.68 -2.15
N ILE A 65 2.37 -32.72 -1.25
CA ILE A 65 1.50 -32.47 -0.09
C ILE A 65 0.18 -31.85 -0.53
N VAL A 66 0.22 -30.83 -1.40
CA VAL A 66 -0.99 -30.15 -1.89
C VAL A 66 -1.88 -31.12 -2.66
N ASP A 67 -1.32 -31.83 -3.63
CA ASP A 67 -2.04 -32.80 -4.45
C ASP A 67 -2.55 -33.98 -3.61
N GLY A 68 -1.75 -34.42 -2.62
CA GLY A 68 -2.15 -35.48 -1.70
C GLY A 68 -3.30 -35.09 -0.76
N ILE A 69 -3.33 -33.84 -0.26
CA ILE A 69 -4.45 -33.34 0.56
C ILE A 69 -5.71 -33.20 -0.30
N GLU A 70 -5.58 -32.69 -1.52
CA GLU A 70 -6.70 -32.59 -2.46
C GLU A 70 -7.29 -33.98 -2.77
N ALA A 71 -6.44 -34.96 -3.09
CA ALA A 71 -6.87 -36.33 -3.35
C ALA A 71 -7.52 -37.01 -2.14
N ALA A 72 -7.02 -36.74 -0.92
CA ALA A 72 -7.57 -37.31 0.31
C ALA A 72 -8.90 -36.66 0.76
N SER A 73 -9.08 -35.38 0.46
CA SER A 73 -10.27 -34.60 0.87
C SER A 73 -11.36 -34.54 -0.19
N ASN A 74 -11.03 -34.78 -1.47
CA ASN A 74 -11.88 -34.51 -2.64
C ASN A 74 -12.40 -33.06 -2.69
N LYS A 75 -11.65 -32.12 -2.13
CA LYS A 75 -12.00 -30.70 -2.08
C LYS A 75 -10.83 -29.85 -2.51
N LEU A 76 -11.12 -28.65 -2.99
CA LEU A 76 -10.12 -27.76 -3.57
C LEU A 76 -8.95 -27.52 -2.61
N LEU A 77 -7.74 -27.78 -3.11
CA LEU A 77 -6.51 -27.21 -2.59
C LEU A 77 -5.52 -27.08 -3.75
N GLN A 78 -5.20 -25.86 -4.15
CA GLN A 78 -4.42 -25.59 -5.36
C GLN A 78 -3.44 -24.44 -5.13
N VAL A 79 -2.23 -24.56 -5.66
CA VAL A 79 -1.30 -23.43 -5.77
C VAL A 79 -1.76 -22.51 -6.89
N VAL A 80 -2.10 -21.27 -6.56
CA VAL A 80 -2.70 -20.30 -7.48
C VAL A 80 -1.75 -19.18 -7.89
N ASN A 81 -0.76 -18.80 -7.08
CA ASN A 81 0.32 -17.91 -7.53
C ASN A 81 1.71 -18.47 -7.19
N PHE A 82 2.55 -18.51 -8.21
CA PHE A 82 3.96 -18.90 -8.15
C PHE A 82 4.80 -17.62 -8.10
N ASN A 83 5.09 -17.07 -6.91
CA ASN A 83 5.69 -15.73 -6.79
C ASN A 83 7.23 -15.74 -6.79
N ILE A 84 7.85 -16.44 -5.84
CA ILE A 84 9.30 -16.51 -5.68
C ILE A 84 9.68 -17.98 -5.50
N GLN A 85 10.60 -18.46 -6.34
CA GLN A 85 11.02 -19.86 -6.36
C GLN A 85 11.52 -20.27 -4.98
N GLN A 86 10.98 -21.37 -4.43
CA GLN A 86 11.31 -21.92 -3.12
C GLN A 86 11.00 -21.03 -1.90
N TYR A 87 10.45 -19.82 -2.10
CA TYR A 87 10.28 -18.83 -1.03
C TYR A 87 8.79 -18.53 -0.78
N GLN A 88 8.04 -18.20 -1.84
CA GLN A 88 6.70 -17.65 -1.72
C GLN A 88 5.75 -18.23 -2.76
N TYR A 89 4.69 -18.88 -2.26
CA TYR A 89 3.60 -19.46 -3.05
C TYR A 89 2.26 -19.08 -2.41
N VAL A 90 1.22 -18.95 -3.22
CA VAL A 90 -0.15 -18.61 -2.80
C VAL A 90 -0.99 -19.85 -3.05
N VAL A 91 -1.68 -20.36 -2.03
CA VAL A 91 -2.52 -21.57 -2.10
C VAL A 91 -3.95 -21.19 -1.78
N ALA A 92 -4.89 -21.60 -2.64
CA ALA A 92 -6.32 -21.44 -2.42
C ALA A 92 -6.97 -22.80 -2.18
N GLY A 93 -7.95 -22.87 -1.30
CA GLY A 93 -8.63 -24.12 -0.97
C GLY A 93 -9.68 -23.95 0.11
N GLU A 94 -10.37 -25.03 0.46
CA GLU A 94 -11.31 -25.01 1.59
C GLU A 94 -10.56 -24.80 2.92
N ASN A 95 -11.17 -24.11 3.89
CA ASN A 95 -10.57 -23.84 5.20
C ASN A 95 -10.03 -25.12 5.88
N VAL A 96 -10.69 -26.27 5.75
CA VAL A 96 -10.20 -27.54 6.32
C VAL A 96 -8.89 -27.98 5.66
N ASN A 97 -8.81 -27.87 4.33
CA ASN A 97 -7.61 -28.25 3.59
C ASN A 97 -6.46 -27.25 3.80
N LEU A 98 -6.77 -25.96 3.97
CA LEU A 98 -5.79 -24.92 4.31
C LEU A 98 -5.21 -25.12 5.72
N GLU A 99 -6.04 -25.49 6.69
CA GLU A 99 -5.54 -25.87 8.02
C GLU A 99 -4.74 -27.16 7.96
N THR A 100 -5.21 -28.16 7.21
CA THR A 100 -4.48 -29.42 6.98
C THR A 100 -3.08 -29.16 6.41
N LEU A 101 -2.96 -28.24 5.44
CA LEU A 101 -1.68 -27.82 4.88
C LEU A 101 -0.78 -27.17 5.94
N SER A 102 -1.33 -26.30 6.78
CA SER A 102 -0.60 -25.66 7.88
C SER A 102 -0.03 -26.69 8.87
N LEU A 103 -0.84 -27.69 9.23
CA LEU A 103 -0.46 -28.78 10.13
C LEU A 103 0.57 -29.72 9.48
N ALA A 104 0.36 -30.10 8.23
CA ALA A 104 1.27 -30.96 7.48
C ALA A 104 2.66 -30.33 7.34
N LEU A 105 2.73 -29.03 7.01
CA LEU A 105 4.00 -28.30 6.93
C LEU A 105 4.68 -28.15 8.30
N SER A 106 3.91 -27.99 9.37
CA SER A 106 4.45 -27.93 10.73
C SER A 106 5.04 -29.28 11.16
N ALA A 107 4.41 -30.39 10.79
CA ALA A 107 4.93 -31.74 11.03
C ALA A 107 6.22 -32.03 10.22
N CYS A 108 6.31 -31.49 9.00
CA CYS A 108 7.46 -31.65 8.12
C CYS A 108 8.74 -30.92 8.59
N LYS A 109 8.68 -30.12 9.67
CA LYS A 109 9.85 -29.41 10.23
C LYS A 109 10.94 -30.34 10.76
N THR A 110 10.59 -31.56 11.16
CA THR A 110 11.59 -32.53 11.66
C THR A 110 11.95 -33.55 10.57
N PRO A 111 13.24 -33.68 10.19
CA PRO A 111 13.67 -34.55 9.08
C PRO A 111 13.38 -36.04 9.31
N LYS A 112 13.11 -36.46 10.55
CA LYS A 112 12.66 -37.82 10.89
C LYS A 112 11.22 -38.13 10.45
N ALA A 113 10.33 -37.15 10.37
CA ALA A 113 8.91 -37.39 10.04
C ALA A 113 8.71 -37.79 8.57
N ILE A 114 9.39 -37.07 7.65
CA ILE A 114 9.30 -37.35 6.20
C ILE A 114 9.95 -38.69 5.86
N ALA A 115 11.07 -39.04 6.51
CA ALA A 115 11.82 -40.25 6.23
C ALA A 115 11.27 -41.53 6.91
N ALA A 116 10.50 -41.41 8.00
CA ALA A 116 10.03 -42.57 8.78
C ALA A 116 8.54 -42.93 8.58
N GLU A 117 7.66 -41.97 8.28
CA GLU A 117 6.20 -42.20 8.23
C GLU A 117 5.59 -42.09 6.82
N GLY A 118 6.27 -41.42 5.89
CA GLY A 118 5.78 -41.18 4.54
C GLY A 118 4.79 -40.01 4.49
N VAL A 119 4.88 -39.20 3.43
CA VAL A 119 4.08 -37.97 3.23
C VAL A 119 2.58 -38.23 3.32
N GLU A 120 2.11 -39.39 2.85
CA GLU A 120 0.69 -39.78 2.89
C GLU A 120 0.13 -39.92 4.31
N LYS A 121 0.89 -40.47 5.26
CA LYS A 121 0.41 -40.61 6.65
C LYS A 121 0.29 -39.26 7.34
N VAL A 122 1.28 -38.38 7.12
CA VAL A 122 1.26 -37.01 7.65
C VAL A 122 0.04 -36.25 7.14
N ILE A 123 -0.32 -36.43 5.86
CA ILE A 123 -1.52 -35.82 5.27
C ILE A 123 -2.79 -36.34 5.95
N VAL A 124 -2.93 -37.65 6.11
CA VAL A 124 -4.13 -38.27 6.73
C VAL A 124 -4.27 -37.83 8.18
N ASP A 125 -3.19 -37.81 8.95
CA ASP A 125 -3.22 -37.39 10.36
C ASP A 125 -3.54 -35.91 10.50
N ALA A 126 -2.94 -35.05 9.66
CA ALA A 126 -3.25 -33.62 9.62
C ALA A 126 -4.70 -33.36 9.21
N LEU A 127 -5.24 -34.12 8.25
CA LEU A 127 -6.61 -33.99 7.77
C LEU A 127 -7.61 -34.37 8.85
N ASN A 128 -7.33 -35.45 9.60
CA ASN A 128 -8.15 -35.87 10.73
C ASN A 128 -8.13 -34.83 11.86
N GLN A 129 -6.96 -34.21 12.14
CA GLN A 129 -6.85 -33.13 13.12
C GLN A 129 -7.67 -31.90 12.71
N ALA A 130 -7.58 -31.46 11.46
CA ALA A 130 -8.35 -30.32 10.95
C ALA A 130 -9.87 -30.59 10.96
N ARG A 131 -10.29 -31.81 10.60
CA ARG A 131 -11.72 -32.22 10.68
C ARG A 131 -12.23 -32.21 12.12
N ASN A 132 -11.48 -32.79 13.05
CA ASN A 132 -11.82 -32.79 14.47
C ASN A 132 -11.89 -31.37 15.04
N HIS A 133 -11.02 -30.46 14.58
CA HIS A 133 -11.08 -29.05 14.99
C HIS A 133 -12.35 -28.37 14.48
N LYS A 134 -12.69 -28.55 13.19
CA LYS A 134 -13.94 -28.03 12.63
C LYS A 134 -15.17 -28.56 13.36
N GLU A 135 -15.21 -29.86 13.67
CA GLU A 135 -16.31 -30.46 14.44
C GLU A 135 -16.44 -29.88 15.85
N LYS A 136 -15.31 -29.66 16.55
CA LYS A 136 -15.32 -28.99 17.86
C LYS A 136 -15.84 -27.57 17.76
N CYS A 137 -15.40 -26.79 16.77
CA CYS A 137 -15.88 -25.43 16.55
C CYS A 137 -17.39 -25.37 16.28
N MET A 138 -17.92 -26.31 15.51
CA MET A 138 -19.36 -26.44 15.25
C MET A 138 -20.16 -26.82 16.50
N GLN A 139 -19.57 -27.59 17.43
CA GLN A 139 -20.21 -27.95 18.71
C GLN A 139 -20.20 -26.80 19.73
N THR A 140 -19.18 -25.93 19.68
CA THR A 140 -19.03 -24.79 20.60
C THR A 140 -19.55 -23.47 20.06
N ASP A 141 -20.22 -23.48 18.90
CA ASP A 141 -20.79 -22.32 18.20
C ASP A 141 -19.75 -21.19 17.97
N CYS A 142 -18.50 -21.55 17.70
CA CYS A 142 -17.40 -20.62 17.46
C CYS A 142 -16.96 -20.65 15.97
N PRO A 143 -16.62 -19.49 15.37
CA PRO A 143 -16.29 -19.42 13.95
C PRO A 143 -14.94 -20.09 13.66
N PHE A 144 -14.94 -21.03 12.72
CA PHE A 144 -13.72 -21.72 12.25
C PHE A 144 -12.83 -20.74 11.48
N THR A 145 -11.80 -20.23 12.16
CA THR A 145 -10.88 -19.21 11.64
C THR A 145 -9.46 -19.75 11.52
N LEU A 146 -8.84 -19.52 10.37
CA LEU A 146 -7.46 -19.94 10.12
C LEU A 146 -6.50 -19.08 10.93
N THR A 147 -5.60 -19.72 11.66
CA THR A 147 -4.55 -19.04 12.42
C THR A 147 -3.23 -19.08 11.65
N ARG A 148 -2.33 -18.14 11.96
CA ARG A 148 -0.99 -18.10 11.39
C ARG A 148 -0.20 -19.34 11.81
N GLY A 149 0.22 -20.14 10.85
CA GLY A 149 1.08 -21.30 11.07
C GLY A 149 2.57 -20.95 10.98
N LEU A 150 3.39 -21.99 11.05
CA LEU A 150 4.85 -21.84 11.02
C LEU A 150 5.36 -21.36 9.64
N ALA A 151 4.79 -21.89 8.55
CA ALA A 151 5.09 -21.52 7.15
C ALA A 151 3.89 -20.94 6.38
N THR A 152 2.72 -20.88 7.02
CA THR A 152 1.47 -20.45 6.39
C THR A 152 1.01 -19.14 7.04
N ILE A 153 0.58 -18.20 6.21
CA ILE A 153 0.00 -16.94 6.66
C ILE A 153 -1.37 -16.83 5.99
N PRO A 154 -2.49 -16.94 6.74
CA PRO A 154 -3.79 -16.63 6.18
C PRO A 154 -3.85 -15.13 5.88
N LEU A 155 -4.36 -14.76 4.72
CA LEU A 155 -4.70 -13.39 4.35
C LEU A 155 -6.18 -13.20 4.58
N VAL A 156 -6.46 -12.07 5.21
CA VAL A 156 -7.78 -11.75 5.75
C VAL A 156 -8.50 -10.90 4.71
N GLY A 157 -9.79 -11.17 4.51
CA GLY A 157 -10.66 -10.37 3.63
C GLY A 157 -10.79 -10.86 2.19
N ILE A 158 -10.35 -12.09 1.87
CA ILE A 158 -10.50 -12.69 0.54
C ILE A 158 -11.09 -14.09 0.66
N ASP A 159 -12.35 -14.22 0.26
CA ASP A 159 -13.10 -15.48 0.40
C ASP A 159 -13.31 -16.20 -0.95
N VAL A 160 -12.79 -15.65 -2.06
CA VAL A 160 -12.93 -16.21 -3.41
C VAL A 160 -11.64 -16.89 -3.85
N PRO A 161 -11.68 -18.16 -4.32
CA PRO A 161 -10.50 -18.90 -4.77
C PRO A 161 -10.10 -18.50 -6.20
N PHE A 162 -9.63 -17.26 -6.36
CA PHE A 162 -9.16 -16.72 -7.64
C PHE A 162 -7.99 -17.53 -8.23
N HIS A 163 -7.86 -17.52 -9.57
CA HIS A 163 -6.84 -18.30 -10.31
C HIS A 163 -6.91 -19.83 -10.07
N SER A 164 -8.00 -20.31 -9.48
CA SER A 164 -8.26 -21.72 -9.27
C SER A 164 -9.20 -22.30 -10.32
N ARG A 165 -9.16 -23.62 -10.43
CA ARG A 165 -10.02 -24.37 -11.35
C ARG A 165 -11.52 -24.26 -11.04
N GLU A 166 -11.92 -23.88 -9.83
CA GLU A 166 -13.34 -23.66 -9.48
C GLU A 166 -13.97 -22.55 -10.33
N LEU A 167 -13.16 -21.60 -10.79
CA LEU A 167 -13.63 -20.47 -11.60
C LEU A 167 -13.68 -20.77 -13.10
N LEU A 168 -13.34 -21.99 -13.53
CA LEU A 168 -13.40 -22.38 -14.96
C LEU A 168 -14.82 -22.25 -15.53
N GLY A 169 -15.85 -22.47 -14.71
CA GLY A 169 -17.25 -22.28 -15.12
C GLY A 169 -17.61 -20.84 -15.50
N GLY A 170 -16.88 -19.84 -14.98
CA GLY A 170 -17.08 -18.42 -15.28
C GLY A 170 -16.32 -17.89 -16.50
N VAL A 171 -15.35 -18.67 -17.02
CA VAL A 171 -14.51 -18.28 -18.17
C VAL A 171 -15.33 -17.96 -19.43
N PRO A 172 -16.41 -18.71 -19.79
CA PRO A 172 -17.23 -18.36 -20.95
C PRO A 172 -17.84 -16.96 -20.89
N SER A 173 -18.47 -16.61 -19.77
CA SER A 173 -19.10 -15.29 -19.58
C SER A 173 -18.06 -14.17 -19.57
N PHE A 174 -16.91 -14.39 -18.92
CA PHE A 174 -15.83 -13.41 -18.90
C PHE A 174 -15.18 -13.22 -20.27
N ARG A 175 -15.03 -14.29 -21.05
CA ARG A 175 -14.58 -14.22 -22.45
C ARG A 175 -15.50 -13.36 -23.29
N GLU A 176 -16.81 -13.54 -23.19
CA GLU A 176 -17.79 -12.74 -23.95
C GLU A 176 -17.66 -11.25 -23.60
N LEU A 177 -17.48 -10.93 -22.32
CA LEU A 177 -17.20 -9.55 -21.90
C LEU A 177 -15.91 -9.02 -22.54
N LEU A 178 -14.81 -9.76 -22.47
CA LEU A 178 -13.52 -9.33 -23.06
C LEU A 178 -13.62 -9.11 -24.58
N ARG A 179 -14.37 -9.94 -25.30
CA ARG A 179 -14.61 -9.76 -26.75
C ARG A 179 -15.30 -8.44 -27.09
N THR A 180 -16.11 -7.88 -26.18
CA THR A 180 -16.74 -6.57 -26.41
C THR A 180 -15.80 -5.41 -26.11
N LYS A 181 -14.76 -5.64 -25.30
CA LYS A 181 -13.80 -4.62 -24.87
C LYS A 181 -12.59 -4.49 -25.79
N PHE A 182 -12.18 -5.57 -26.44
CA PHE A 182 -11.03 -5.56 -27.35
C PHE A 182 -11.48 -5.47 -28.82
N ASP A 183 -11.21 -4.34 -29.46
CA ASP A 183 -11.42 -4.21 -30.91
C ASP A 183 -10.30 -4.92 -31.70
N PRO A 184 -10.62 -5.83 -32.64
CA PRO A 184 -9.61 -6.57 -33.41
C PRO A 184 -8.67 -5.69 -34.25
N HIS A 185 -9.17 -4.57 -34.81
CA HIS A 185 -8.36 -3.67 -35.63
C HIS A 185 -7.45 -2.77 -34.76
N VAL A 186 -7.91 -2.39 -33.56
CA VAL A 186 -7.07 -1.68 -32.59
C VAL A 186 -5.90 -2.57 -32.16
N LEU A 187 -6.19 -3.83 -31.80
CA LEU A 187 -5.16 -4.81 -31.41
C LEU A 187 -4.17 -5.09 -32.55
N GLU A 188 -4.62 -5.17 -33.79
CA GLU A 188 -3.73 -5.35 -34.94
C GLU A 188 -2.75 -4.18 -35.10
N ARG A 189 -3.21 -2.94 -34.93
CA ARG A 189 -2.32 -1.75 -34.95
C ARG A 189 -1.30 -1.76 -33.82
N GLN A 190 -1.67 -2.32 -32.67
CA GLN A 190 -0.83 -2.41 -31.47
C GLN A 190 0.03 -3.66 -31.42
N LEU A 191 -0.09 -4.55 -32.40
CA LEU A 191 0.66 -5.80 -32.48
C LEU A 191 2.19 -5.63 -32.32
N PRO A 192 2.85 -4.58 -32.87
CA PRO A 192 4.27 -4.35 -32.63
C PRO A 192 4.63 -4.08 -31.16
N LEU A 193 3.67 -3.59 -30.37
CA LEU A 193 3.83 -3.37 -28.93
C LEU A 193 3.61 -4.65 -28.14
N LEU A 194 2.90 -5.64 -28.67
CA LEU A 194 2.58 -6.90 -28.00
C LEU A 194 3.60 -8.00 -28.31
N VAL A 195 3.91 -8.21 -29.58
CA VAL A 195 4.75 -9.31 -30.05
C VAL A 195 6.16 -9.20 -29.48
N ASN A 196 6.63 -10.28 -28.85
CA ASN A 196 7.92 -10.39 -28.16
C ASN A 196 8.13 -9.39 -27.01
N ARG A 197 7.08 -8.67 -26.56
CA ARG A 197 7.17 -7.68 -25.49
C ARG A 197 6.26 -8.01 -24.32
N TYR A 198 5.00 -8.36 -24.62
CA TYR A 198 4.02 -8.75 -23.61
C TYR A 198 4.32 -10.16 -23.09
N ILE A 199 4.37 -10.33 -21.77
CA ILE A 199 4.50 -11.65 -21.13
C ILE A 199 3.22 -11.94 -20.31
N PRO A 200 2.30 -12.79 -20.81
CA PRO A 200 1.11 -13.19 -20.07
C PRO A 200 1.41 -14.13 -18.90
N ASN A 201 0.64 -13.99 -17.83
CA ASN A 201 0.76 -14.79 -16.62
C ASN A 201 0.51 -16.28 -16.81
N LEU A 202 -0.29 -16.66 -17.81
CA LEU A 202 -0.69 -18.04 -18.05
C LEU A 202 0.47 -18.92 -18.54
N VAL A 203 1.24 -18.44 -19.53
CA VAL A 203 2.27 -19.23 -20.22
C VAL A 203 3.70 -18.76 -19.95
N ALA A 204 3.88 -17.59 -19.33
CA ALA A 204 5.17 -17.00 -18.98
C ALA A 204 6.20 -17.05 -20.14
N ALA A 205 5.75 -16.72 -21.35
CA ALA A 205 6.57 -16.62 -22.54
C ALA A 205 6.18 -15.37 -23.32
N PRO A 206 7.11 -14.75 -24.09
CA PRO A 206 6.80 -13.57 -24.86
C PRO A 206 5.68 -13.88 -25.88
N PHE A 207 4.72 -12.97 -25.98
CA PHE A 207 3.57 -13.10 -26.87
C PHE A 207 4.03 -13.25 -28.32
N SER A 208 3.51 -14.25 -29.03
CA SER A 208 3.82 -14.53 -30.43
C SER A 208 2.59 -15.03 -31.17
N LEU A 209 2.56 -14.80 -32.48
CA LEU A 209 1.53 -15.34 -33.39
C LEU A 209 1.99 -16.64 -34.08
N GLU A 210 3.14 -17.17 -33.70
CA GLU A 210 3.63 -18.45 -34.23
C GLU A 210 2.72 -19.61 -33.78
N ARG A 211 2.57 -20.60 -34.67
CA ARG A 211 1.81 -21.82 -34.38
C ARG A 211 2.30 -22.52 -33.11
N SER A 212 3.61 -22.56 -32.89
CA SER A 212 4.26 -23.12 -31.69
C SER A 212 3.78 -22.45 -30.40
N TYR A 213 3.54 -21.14 -30.43
CA TYR A 213 3.00 -20.37 -29.31
C TYR A 213 1.51 -20.69 -29.10
N CYS A 214 0.72 -20.73 -30.17
CA CYS A 214 -0.69 -21.12 -30.10
C CYS A 214 -0.88 -22.53 -29.52
N GLU A 215 -0.04 -23.49 -29.92
CA GLU A 215 -0.02 -24.86 -29.37
C GLU A 215 0.33 -24.86 -27.88
N LYS A 216 1.26 -23.99 -27.44
CA LYS A 216 1.59 -23.81 -26.02
C LYS A 216 0.40 -23.25 -25.22
N VAL A 217 -0.31 -22.25 -25.75
CA VAL A 217 -1.50 -21.69 -25.10
C VAL A 217 -2.64 -22.71 -25.08
N TYR A 218 -2.82 -23.48 -26.15
CA TYR A 218 -3.80 -24.56 -26.20
C TYR A 218 -3.48 -25.67 -25.19
N ALA A 219 -2.21 -26.03 -25.01
CA ALA A 219 -1.80 -27.01 -24.00
C ALA A 219 -2.20 -26.58 -22.58
N ALA A 220 -2.14 -25.28 -22.28
CA ALA A 220 -2.50 -24.72 -20.97
C ALA A 220 -4.01 -24.51 -20.78
N THR A 221 -4.74 -24.10 -21.83
CA THR A 221 -6.16 -23.71 -21.73
C THR A 221 -7.15 -24.80 -22.12
N LYS A 222 -6.75 -25.69 -23.03
CA LYS A 222 -7.65 -26.60 -23.76
C LYS A 222 -8.85 -25.87 -24.39
N SER A 223 -8.66 -24.63 -24.81
CA SER A 223 -9.73 -23.81 -25.39
C SER A 223 -10.27 -24.42 -26.69
N PRO A 224 -11.60 -24.53 -26.86
CA PRO A 224 -12.20 -25.05 -28.09
C PRO A 224 -11.94 -24.13 -29.29
N TYR A 225 -11.86 -22.82 -29.09
CA TYR A 225 -11.60 -21.86 -30.16
C TYR A 225 -10.15 -21.95 -30.68
N LEU A 226 -9.19 -22.18 -29.79
CA LEU A 226 -7.81 -22.44 -30.20
C LEU A 226 -7.69 -23.81 -30.88
N ALA A 227 -8.48 -24.80 -30.50
CA ALA A 227 -8.50 -26.10 -31.17
C ALA A 227 -8.95 -25.98 -32.64
N GLU A 228 -9.96 -25.15 -32.90
CA GLU A 228 -10.46 -24.85 -34.25
C GLU A 228 -9.35 -24.21 -35.10
N VAL A 229 -8.73 -23.15 -34.58
CA VAL A 229 -7.71 -22.39 -35.30
C VAL A 229 -6.44 -23.21 -35.55
N LEU A 230 -6.10 -24.15 -34.66
CA LEU A 230 -4.95 -25.03 -34.83
C LEU A 230 -5.18 -26.16 -35.86
N ASP A 231 -6.42 -26.34 -36.37
CA ASP A 231 -6.68 -27.21 -37.50
C ASP A 231 -5.89 -26.70 -38.72
N PRO A 232 -5.05 -27.54 -39.36
CA PRO A 232 -4.32 -27.18 -40.57
C PRO A 232 -5.16 -26.51 -41.65
N LYS A 233 -6.46 -26.82 -41.76
CA LYS A 233 -7.35 -26.21 -42.75
C LYS A 233 -7.76 -24.77 -42.40
N GLN A 234 -7.82 -24.43 -41.13
CA GLN A 234 -8.22 -23.10 -40.66
C GLN A 234 -7.03 -22.18 -40.42
N TRP A 235 -5.86 -22.74 -40.09
CA TRP A 235 -4.64 -21.97 -39.82
C TRP A 235 -4.24 -21.03 -40.97
N ASP A 236 -4.43 -21.45 -42.22
CA ASP A 236 -4.09 -20.63 -43.39
C ASP A 236 -5.17 -19.58 -43.73
N LEU A 237 -6.36 -19.68 -43.13
CA LEU A 237 -7.51 -18.81 -43.39
C LEU A 237 -7.66 -17.68 -42.36
N ILE A 238 -7.15 -17.86 -41.15
CA ILE A 238 -7.30 -16.87 -40.08
C ILE A 238 -6.44 -15.63 -40.34
N THR A 239 -7.03 -14.44 -40.18
CA THR A 239 -6.28 -13.19 -40.29
C THR A 239 -5.41 -12.93 -39.06
N ARG A 240 -4.38 -12.09 -39.21
CA ARG A 240 -3.51 -11.69 -38.09
C ARG A 240 -4.30 -10.96 -37.00
N ALA A 241 -5.25 -10.11 -37.37
CA ALA A 241 -6.14 -9.41 -36.45
C ALA A 241 -6.99 -10.38 -35.62
N GLU A 242 -7.65 -11.34 -36.29
CA GLU A 242 -8.49 -12.34 -35.63
C GLU A 242 -7.69 -13.25 -34.69
N LEU A 243 -6.50 -13.70 -35.13
CA LEU A 243 -5.62 -14.52 -34.31
C LEU A 243 -5.11 -13.76 -33.09
N THR A 244 -4.73 -12.49 -33.25
CA THR A 244 -4.27 -11.63 -32.15
C THR A 244 -5.37 -11.43 -31.13
N HIS A 245 -6.56 -11.04 -31.60
CA HIS A 245 -7.73 -10.83 -30.75
C HIS A 245 -8.10 -12.12 -30.00
N LEU A 246 -8.14 -13.26 -30.70
CA LEU A 246 -8.41 -14.56 -30.09
C LEU A 246 -7.38 -14.88 -29.00
N LEU A 247 -6.08 -14.76 -29.29
CA LEU A 247 -5.03 -15.09 -28.32
C LEU A 247 -5.09 -14.18 -27.09
N VAL A 248 -5.23 -12.86 -27.26
CA VAL A 248 -5.31 -11.91 -26.13
C VAL A 248 -6.52 -12.23 -25.26
N VAL A 249 -7.69 -12.43 -25.87
CA VAL A 249 -8.92 -12.76 -25.15
C VAL A 249 -8.80 -14.10 -24.42
N GLU A 250 -8.32 -15.16 -25.07
CA GLU A 250 -8.18 -16.47 -24.43
C GLU A 250 -7.13 -16.46 -23.31
N LEU A 251 -6.01 -15.76 -23.48
CA LEU A 251 -5.00 -15.60 -22.44
C LEU A 251 -5.58 -14.94 -21.19
N LEU A 252 -6.32 -13.84 -21.33
CA LEU A 252 -6.93 -13.11 -20.22
C LEU A 252 -8.12 -13.86 -19.61
N ALA A 253 -8.96 -14.48 -20.45
CA ALA A 253 -10.12 -15.22 -19.99
C ALA A 253 -9.71 -16.42 -19.14
N TYR A 254 -8.72 -17.19 -19.58
CA TYR A 254 -8.23 -18.33 -18.81
C TYR A 254 -7.31 -17.92 -17.65
N GLN A 255 -6.65 -16.75 -17.70
CA GLN A 255 -5.91 -16.22 -16.56
C GLN A 255 -6.82 -16.10 -15.33
N PHE A 256 -8.10 -15.73 -15.48
CA PHE A 256 -9.06 -15.64 -14.38
C PHE A 256 -9.14 -16.93 -13.53
N ALA A 257 -9.04 -18.09 -14.18
CA ALA A 257 -9.21 -19.41 -13.56
C ALA A 257 -7.94 -20.27 -13.60
N SER A 258 -6.78 -19.67 -13.87
CA SER A 258 -5.51 -20.39 -13.99
C SER A 258 -4.41 -19.74 -13.15
N PRO A 259 -3.47 -20.54 -12.59
CA PRO A 259 -2.42 -20.01 -11.74
C PRO A 259 -1.45 -19.03 -12.42
N VAL A 260 -0.99 -18.04 -11.68
CA VAL A 260 -0.02 -17.02 -12.15
C VAL A 260 1.40 -17.56 -12.10
N GLN A 261 2.05 -17.67 -13.27
CA GLN A 261 3.40 -18.25 -13.43
C GLN A 261 4.53 -17.22 -13.24
N TRP A 262 4.54 -16.47 -12.14
CA TRP A 262 5.47 -15.34 -11.96
C TRP A 262 6.93 -15.75 -11.79
N ILE A 263 7.21 -16.90 -11.18
CA ILE A 263 8.57 -17.49 -11.12
C ILE A 263 9.15 -17.66 -12.53
N LYS A 264 8.37 -18.24 -13.46
CA LYS A 264 8.80 -18.46 -14.85
C LYS A 264 8.99 -17.14 -15.58
N THR A 265 8.13 -16.15 -15.32
CA THR A 265 8.26 -14.80 -15.88
C THR A 265 9.55 -14.13 -15.43
N GLN A 266 9.86 -14.13 -14.14
CA GLN A 266 11.11 -13.57 -13.62
C GLN A 266 12.34 -14.33 -14.16
N ALA A 267 12.28 -15.67 -14.18
CA ALA A 267 13.35 -16.48 -14.74
C ALA A 267 13.61 -16.13 -16.21
N LEU A 268 12.55 -15.94 -17.02
CA LEU A 268 12.67 -15.50 -18.40
C LEU A 268 13.35 -14.12 -18.51
N LEU A 269 12.90 -13.12 -17.74
CA LEU A 269 13.43 -11.76 -17.75
C LEU A 269 14.92 -11.72 -17.34
N PHE A 270 15.28 -12.48 -16.32
CA PHE A 270 16.61 -12.46 -15.68
C PHE A 270 17.63 -13.42 -16.28
N SER A 271 17.20 -14.45 -17.01
CA SER A 271 18.11 -15.38 -17.71
C SER A 271 18.26 -15.05 -19.18
N LYS A 272 17.18 -15.21 -19.96
CA LYS A 272 17.17 -15.07 -21.42
C LYS A 272 16.91 -13.64 -21.88
N GLY A 273 16.13 -12.88 -21.11
CA GLY A 273 15.73 -11.51 -21.44
C GLY A 273 16.86 -10.48 -21.30
N GLY A 274 17.93 -10.81 -20.55
CA GLY A 274 19.07 -9.91 -20.37
C GLY A 274 18.71 -8.57 -19.74
N VAL A 275 17.59 -8.49 -19.00
CA VAL A 275 17.05 -7.24 -18.48
C VAL A 275 18.03 -6.63 -17.48
N ARG A 276 18.52 -5.42 -17.80
CA ARG A 276 19.42 -4.64 -16.93
C ARG A 276 18.70 -3.67 -16.03
N ARG A 277 17.50 -3.21 -16.41
CA ARG A 277 16.70 -2.28 -15.62
C ARG A 277 15.28 -2.81 -15.50
N PHE A 278 14.88 -3.11 -14.27
CA PHE A 278 13.54 -3.54 -13.90
C PHE A 278 12.87 -2.36 -13.18
N VAL A 279 11.74 -1.88 -13.70
CA VAL A 279 11.00 -0.75 -13.10
C VAL A 279 9.59 -1.20 -12.76
N GLU A 280 9.26 -1.25 -11.47
CA GLU A 280 7.90 -1.48 -11.00
C GLU A 280 7.11 -0.18 -10.98
N VAL A 281 5.97 -0.18 -11.68
CA VAL A 281 5.00 0.91 -11.67
C VAL A 281 3.78 0.45 -10.89
N GLY A 282 3.67 0.92 -9.65
CA GLY A 282 2.59 0.53 -8.74
C GLY A 282 2.66 1.28 -7.41
N PRO A 283 1.62 1.18 -6.57
CA PRO A 283 1.52 1.92 -5.32
C PRO A 283 2.46 1.40 -4.22
N ALA A 284 3.02 0.20 -4.36
CA ALA A 284 3.92 -0.41 -3.39
C ALA A 284 5.04 -1.20 -4.10
N PRO A 285 6.22 -1.37 -3.49
CA PRO A 285 7.38 -2.04 -4.09
C PRO A 285 7.31 -3.58 -4.00
N THR A 286 6.14 -4.16 -4.26
CA THR A 286 5.90 -5.60 -4.02
C THR A 286 6.69 -6.45 -5.00
N LEU A 287 6.62 -6.14 -6.30
CA LEU A 287 7.31 -6.89 -7.35
C LEU A 287 8.82 -6.62 -7.34
N THR A 288 9.23 -5.41 -6.93
CA THR A 288 10.62 -5.02 -6.69
C THR A 288 11.24 -5.89 -5.61
N ASN A 289 10.54 -6.07 -4.48
CA ASN A 289 11.01 -6.94 -3.39
C ASN A 289 11.07 -8.41 -3.83
N MET A 290 10.07 -8.89 -4.62
CA MET A 290 10.12 -10.23 -5.20
C MET A 290 11.32 -10.41 -6.13
N ALA A 291 11.57 -9.45 -7.02
CA ALA A 291 12.70 -9.47 -7.94
C ALA A 291 14.05 -9.51 -7.22
N LEU A 292 14.25 -8.66 -6.20
CA LEU A 292 15.46 -8.66 -5.37
C LEU A 292 15.69 -10.02 -4.69
N CYS A 293 14.64 -10.59 -4.11
CA CYS A 293 14.71 -11.90 -3.46
C CYS A 293 15.04 -13.03 -4.45
N THR A 294 14.43 -13.01 -5.65
CA THR A 294 14.72 -13.96 -6.72
C THR A 294 16.18 -13.86 -7.16
N LEU A 295 16.72 -12.65 -7.36
CA LEU A 295 18.11 -12.45 -7.75
C LEU A 295 19.12 -12.90 -6.68
N GLN A 296 18.78 -12.77 -5.40
CA GLN A 296 19.62 -13.26 -4.30
C GLN A 296 19.62 -14.79 -4.17
N THR A 297 18.52 -15.43 -4.58
CA THR A 297 18.29 -16.87 -4.34
C THR A 297 18.65 -17.72 -5.56
N GLY A 298 18.35 -17.23 -6.76
CA GLY A 298 18.48 -18.00 -8.00
C GLY A 298 19.85 -17.90 -8.64
N ASP A 299 20.17 -18.91 -9.47
CA ASP A 299 21.39 -18.94 -10.28
C ASP A 299 21.16 -18.16 -11.59
N PHE A 300 21.46 -16.86 -11.56
CA PHE A 300 21.31 -15.96 -12.69
C PHE A 300 22.67 -15.38 -13.12
N PRO A 301 22.82 -14.99 -14.41
CA PRO A 301 24.04 -14.36 -14.89
C PRO A 301 24.37 -13.09 -14.08
N ASP A 302 25.63 -12.99 -13.63
CA ASP A 302 26.15 -11.83 -12.88
C ASP A 302 26.31 -10.62 -13.81
N LEU A 303 25.19 -9.91 -13.98
CA LEU A 303 25.08 -8.70 -14.78
C LEU A 303 24.70 -7.55 -13.86
N PRO A 304 25.24 -6.33 -14.05
CA PRO A 304 24.79 -5.17 -13.30
C PRO A 304 23.31 -4.90 -13.63
N ARG A 305 22.46 -4.95 -12.60
CA ARG A 305 21.01 -4.80 -12.72
C ARG A 305 20.52 -3.72 -11.75
N GLU A 306 19.65 -2.86 -12.24
CA GLU A 306 18.93 -1.86 -11.47
C GLU A 306 17.49 -2.34 -11.27
N ILE A 307 17.08 -2.55 -10.01
CA ILE A 307 15.71 -2.91 -9.66
C ILE A 307 15.08 -1.70 -8.94
N LEU A 308 14.16 -1.04 -9.62
CA LEU A 308 13.63 0.27 -9.26
C LEU A 308 12.12 0.19 -9.02
N TRP A 309 11.63 0.97 -8.07
CA TRP A 309 10.21 1.21 -7.84
C TRP A 309 9.88 2.68 -8.08
N TYR A 310 8.91 2.94 -8.97
CA TYR A 310 8.68 4.28 -9.51
C TYR A 310 8.50 5.39 -8.46
N GLN A 311 7.79 5.13 -7.36
CA GLN A 311 7.53 6.19 -6.36
C GLN A 311 8.78 6.59 -5.58
N ARG A 312 9.67 5.64 -5.26
CA ARG A 312 10.92 5.92 -4.54
C ARG A 312 12.02 6.39 -5.48
N ASP A 313 12.19 5.69 -6.60
CA ASP A 313 13.33 5.84 -7.49
C ASP A 313 13.00 6.72 -8.70
N ARG A 314 12.02 7.62 -8.55
CA ARG A 314 11.50 8.47 -9.64
C ARG A 314 12.61 9.24 -10.33
N GLU A 315 13.50 9.88 -9.57
CA GLU A 315 14.56 10.70 -10.14
C GLU A 315 15.61 9.86 -10.90
N VAL A 316 15.90 8.64 -10.43
CA VAL A 316 16.76 7.66 -11.13
C VAL A 316 16.11 7.19 -12.44
N VAL A 317 14.81 6.86 -12.40
CA VAL A 317 14.04 6.47 -13.60
C VAL A 317 14.01 7.60 -14.62
N HIS A 318 13.86 8.84 -14.15
CA HIS A 318 13.85 10.05 -14.98
C HIS A 318 15.23 10.56 -15.40
N PHE A 319 16.32 9.87 -15.00
CA PHE A 319 17.70 10.29 -15.23
C PHE A 319 17.98 11.73 -14.77
N LYS A 320 17.31 12.18 -13.70
CA LYS A 320 17.46 13.52 -13.11
C LYS A 320 18.51 13.58 -12.01
N GLU A 321 19.01 12.43 -11.57
CA GLU A 321 20.22 12.36 -10.78
C GLU A 321 21.46 12.47 -11.70
N GLU A 322 22.21 13.56 -11.56
CA GLU A 322 23.62 13.57 -11.98
C GLU A 322 24.37 12.60 -11.06
N THR A 323 24.63 11.39 -11.53
CA THR A 323 25.52 10.47 -10.81
C THR A 323 26.96 10.92 -10.99
N PRO A 324 27.70 11.32 -9.93
CA PRO A 324 29.13 11.14 -9.93
C PRO A 324 29.35 9.62 -9.80
N ASN A 325 29.58 8.94 -10.91
CA ASN A 325 29.85 7.51 -10.90
C ASN A 325 31.12 7.22 -10.07
N ILE A 326 30.92 6.80 -8.82
CA ILE A 326 31.90 6.05 -8.05
C ILE A 326 31.62 4.59 -8.34
N SER A 327 32.62 3.86 -8.83
CA SER A 327 32.49 2.45 -9.22
C SER A 327 32.08 1.57 -8.04
N ALA A 328 31.30 0.51 -8.27
CA ALA A 328 31.00 -0.52 -7.26
C ALA A 328 32.27 -1.14 -6.63
N SER A 329 33.40 -1.11 -7.35
CA SER A 329 34.71 -1.51 -6.81
C SER A 329 35.27 -0.56 -5.75
N GLU A 330 34.88 0.71 -5.78
CA GLU A 330 35.28 1.74 -4.80
C GLU A 330 34.33 1.75 -3.59
N TYR A 331 33.04 1.45 -3.78
CA TYR A 331 32.09 1.20 -2.68
C TYR A 331 32.48 -0.06 -1.87
N ALA A 332 32.90 -1.14 -2.56
CA ALA A 332 33.44 -2.33 -1.92
C ALA A 332 34.76 -2.05 -1.16
N ARG A 333 35.59 -1.13 -1.66
CA ARG A 333 36.86 -0.72 -1.01
C ARG A 333 36.61 0.17 0.22
N GLY A 334 35.54 0.98 0.20
CA GLY A 334 35.08 1.75 1.34
C GLY A 334 34.50 0.89 2.46
N LEU A 335 33.75 -0.16 2.13
CA LEU A 335 33.23 -1.12 3.12
C LEU A 335 34.32 -1.96 3.79
N ALA A 336 35.42 -2.26 3.09
CA ALA A 336 36.57 -2.99 3.65
C ALA A 336 37.39 -2.13 4.63
N ALA A 337 37.36 -0.79 4.52
CA ALA A 337 38.09 0.12 5.41
C ALA A 337 37.34 0.46 6.72
N VAL A 338 36.06 0.07 6.84
CA VAL A 338 35.23 0.33 8.04
C VAL A 338 35.40 -0.75 9.12
N VAL A 339 36.14 -1.84 8.85
CA VAL A 339 36.24 -2.98 9.79
C VAL A 339 37.32 -2.80 10.87
N GLU A 340 38.19 -1.78 10.79
CA GLU A 340 39.15 -1.50 11.87
C GLU A 340 39.22 -0.01 12.22
N THR A 341 38.18 0.50 12.90
CA THR A 341 38.35 1.53 13.95
C THR A 341 37.10 1.53 14.86
N PRO A 342 37.25 1.54 16.19
CA PRO A 342 36.11 1.62 17.09
C PRO A 342 35.53 3.04 17.05
N VAL A 343 34.30 3.16 16.57
CA VAL A 343 33.57 4.43 16.58
C VAL A 343 32.79 4.54 17.90
N ASP A 344 33.20 5.50 18.71
CA ASP A 344 32.55 5.91 19.94
C ASP A 344 31.13 6.43 19.65
N SER A 345 30.15 5.90 20.38
CA SER A 345 28.73 6.16 20.17
C SER A 345 28.33 7.55 20.67
N ALA A 346 27.88 8.43 19.78
CA ALA A 346 27.18 9.67 20.16
C ALA A 346 25.76 9.35 20.67
N PRO A 347 25.28 10.00 21.75
CA PRO A 347 24.01 9.63 22.38
C PRO A 347 22.81 10.01 21.52
N LYS A 348 21.92 9.05 21.33
CA LYS A 348 20.59 9.21 20.72
C LYS A 348 19.64 9.73 21.81
N VAL A 349 19.04 10.90 21.60
CA VAL A 349 18.04 11.45 22.53
C VAL A 349 16.71 10.76 22.28
N GLU A 350 16.26 9.92 23.23
CA GLU A 350 14.93 9.29 23.20
C GLU A 350 13.80 10.30 23.33
N ALA A 351 12.63 9.99 22.77
CA ALA A 351 11.43 10.82 22.83
C ALA A 351 10.74 10.64 24.18
N ALA A 352 10.43 11.76 24.87
CA ALA A 352 9.61 11.79 26.08
C ALA A 352 8.53 12.86 25.90
N PRO A 353 7.28 12.62 26.35
CA PRO A 353 6.16 13.54 26.16
C PRO A 353 6.29 14.83 26.99
N ALA A 354 5.53 15.86 26.60
CA ALA A 354 5.54 17.18 27.23
C ALA A 354 4.75 17.16 28.56
N PRO A 355 5.25 17.79 29.63
CA PRO A 355 4.54 17.83 30.91
C PRO A 355 3.33 18.77 30.84
N ILE A 356 2.18 18.28 31.32
CA ILE A 356 0.89 18.98 31.37
C ILE A 356 0.96 20.32 32.12
N ALA A 357 1.92 20.49 33.03
CA ALA A 357 2.20 21.76 33.71
C ALA A 357 2.54 22.91 32.75
N ALA A 358 3.28 22.64 31.66
CA ALA A 358 3.61 23.66 30.65
C ALA A 358 2.39 24.07 29.81
N LEU A 359 1.45 23.14 29.61
CA LEU A 359 0.20 23.35 28.89
C LEU A 359 -0.76 24.25 29.67
N VAL A 360 -0.93 23.96 30.97
CA VAL A 360 -1.78 24.79 31.84
C VAL A 360 -1.18 26.20 32.01
N ALA A 361 0.15 26.31 32.12
CA ALA A 361 0.84 27.60 32.13
C ALA A 361 0.57 28.41 30.85
N ALA A 362 0.61 27.77 29.67
CA ALA A 362 0.33 28.41 28.39
C ALA A 362 -1.13 28.91 28.27
N PHE A 363 -2.11 28.16 28.79
CA PHE A 363 -3.51 28.60 28.81
C PHE A 363 -3.74 29.79 29.76
N VAL A 364 -3.14 29.75 30.96
CA VAL A 364 -3.24 30.86 31.93
C VAL A 364 -2.63 32.15 31.37
N GLN A 365 -1.50 32.06 30.66
CA GLN A 365 -0.79 33.22 30.10
C GLN A 365 -1.55 33.90 28.94
N GLN A 366 -2.46 33.19 28.27
CA GLN A 366 -3.33 33.79 27.24
C GLN A 366 -4.43 34.67 27.82
N VAL A 367 -5.00 34.27 28.96
CA VAL A 367 -6.17 34.93 29.55
C VAL A 367 -5.77 36.00 30.57
N GLN A 368 -4.58 35.90 31.15
CA GLN A 368 -4.10 36.85 32.16
C GLN A 368 -2.60 37.14 31.98
N THR A 369 -2.21 38.43 32.03
CA THR A 369 -0.79 38.83 32.13
C THR A 369 -0.28 38.48 33.53
N ALA A 370 0.12 37.23 33.73
CA ALA A 370 0.64 36.66 34.98
C ALA A 370 1.94 35.86 34.68
N PRO A 371 2.74 35.48 35.69
CA PRO A 371 4.20 35.51 35.67
C PRO A 371 4.88 34.40 34.84
N GLU A 372 6.20 34.50 34.67
CA GLU A 372 7.05 33.52 33.98
C GLU A 372 6.87 32.09 34.56
N LEU A 373 7.13 31.07 33.73
CA LEU A 373 6.96 29.63 34.06
C LEU A 373 7.57 29.21 35.41
N ALA A 374 8.56 29.97 35.90
CA ALA A 374 9.24 29.76 37.17
C ALA A 374 8.39 30.06 38.43
N GLU A 375 7.29 30.81 38.31
CA GLU A 375 6.41 31.17 39.44
C GLU A 375 5.21 30.22 39.61
N ILE A 376 4.95 29.33 38.65
CA ILE A 376 3.86 28.35 38.73
C ILE A 376 4.38 27.10 39.43
N ARG A 377 3.94 26.88 40.67
CA ARG A 377 4.31 25.70 41.45
C ARG A 377 3.30 24.57 41.19
N GLU A 378 3.79 23.34 40.97
CA GLU A 378 2.98 22.14 40.65
C GLU A 378 1.98 21.73 41.76
N ASP A 379 2.10 22.33 42.95
CA ASP A 379 1.22 22.15 44.11
C ASP A 379 0.05 23.14 44.17
N THR A 380 -0.05 24.06 43.21
CA THR A 380 -1.13 25.07 43.12
C THR A 380 -2.35 24.51 42.38
N ASP A 381 -3.55 25.04 42.66
CA ASP A 381 -4.79 24.73 41.93
C ASP A 381 -5.14 25.84 40.91
N VAL A 382 -5.99 25.53 39.92
CA VAL A 382 -6.39 26.47 38.87
C VAL A 382 -7.11 27.69 39.46
N LYS A 383 -7.87 27.49 40.54
CA LYS A 383 -8.60 28.54 41.25
C LYS A 383 -7.70 29.61 41.89
N THR A 384 -6.59 29.19 42.50
CA THR A 384 -5.60 30.09 43.11
C THR A 384 -4.82 30.81 42.02
N LEU A 385 -4.51 30.15 40.91
CA LEU A 385 -3.86 30.77 39.74
C LEU A 385 -4.72 31.86 39.09
N CYS A 386 -6.05 31.71 39.08
CA CYS A 386 -6.98 32.71 38.56
C CYS A 386 -7.24 33.90 39.51
N ALA A 387 -6.62 33.95 40.69
CA ALA A 387 -6.80 34.99 41.70
C ALA A 387 -8.29 35.32 41.99
N GLY A 388 -9.17 34.31 41.98
CA GLY A 388 -10.61 34.46 42.24
C GLY A 388 -11.47 34.97 41.08
N LYS A 389 -10.92 35.16 39.87
CA LYS A 389 -11.70 35.56 38.68
C LYS A 389 -12.42 34.35 38.08
N SER A 390 -13.70 34.17 38.41
CA SER A 390 -14.51 33.04 37.93
C SER A 390 -14.63 32.93 36.40
N ALA A 391 -14.53 34.05 35.66
CA ALA A 391 -14.57 34.03 34.20
C ALA A 391 -13.33 33.33 33.59
N VAL A 392 -12.14 33.70 34.08
CA VAL A 392 -10.85 33.13 33.65
C VAL A 392 -10.79 31.63 33.96
N ARG A 393 -11.30 31.24 35.13
CA ARG A 393 -11.38 29.83 35.53
C ARG A 393 -12.23 29.00 34.57
N ASN A 394 -13.40 29.51 34.17
CA ASN A 394 -14.30 28.79 33.27
C ASN A 394 -13.74 28.71 31.84
N GLU A 395 -13.00 29.74 31.40
CA GLU A 395 -12.28 29.71 30.12
C GLU A 395 -11.17 28.64 30.11
N ILE A 396 -10.33 28.58 31.16
CA ILE A 396 -9.27 27.57 31.26
C ILE A 396 -9.84 26.15 31.30
N ILE A 397 -10.91 25.91 32.05
CA ILE A 397 -11.56 24.59 32.11
C ILE A 397 -12.16 24.21 30.76
N GLY A 398 -12.82 25.16 30.08
CA GLY A 398 -13.37 24.94 28.74
C GLY A 398 -12.29 24.68 27.68
N ASP A 399 -11.12 25.30 27.82
CA ASP A 399 -9.99 25.05 26.92
C ASP A 399 -9.32 23.69 27.22
N LEU A 400 -9.22 23.28 28.49
CA LEU A 400 -8.78 21.93 28.87
C LEU A 400 -9.73 20.84 28.35
N GLU A 401 -11.04 21.07 28.42
CA GLU A 401 -12.05 20.15 27.88
C GLU A 401 -11.95 20.01 26.36
N LYS A 402 -11.77 21.12 25.63
CA LYS A 402 -11.55 21.09 24.17
C LYS A 402 -10.24 20.43 23.78
N GLU A 403 -9.23 20.49 24.64
CA GLU A 403 -7.90 19.96 24.38
C GLU A 403 -7.84 18.44 24.59
N PHE A 404 -8.44 17.94 25.67
CA PHE A 404 -8.38 16.52 26.07
C PHE A 404 -9.68 15.74 25.85
N GLY A 405 -10.75 16.40 25.40
CA GLY A 405 -12.06 15.80 25.10
C GLY A 405 -12.96 15.56 26.33
N SER A 406 -12.38 15.30 27.50
CA SER A 406 -13.12 15.16 28.76
C SER A 406 -12.31 15.74 29.92
N CYS A 407 -12.96 16.51 30.80
CA CYS A 407 -12.34 17.12 31.98
C CYS A 407 -13.08 16.66 33.26
N PRO A 408 -12.39 16.32 34.36
CA PRO A 408 -13.04 15.99 35.63
C PRO A 408 -13.86 17.16 36.18
N ASP A 409 -15.03 16.89 36.78
CA ASP A 409 -15.91 17.93 37.35
C ASP A 409 -15.23 18.79 38.44
N ASP A 410 -14.31 18.20 39.20
CA ASP A 410 -13.54 18.88 40.26
C ASP A 410 -12.21 19.50 39.76
N ALA A 411 -11.95 19.54 38.45
CA ALA A 411 -10.67 19.98 37.88
C ALA A 411 -10.24 21.40 38.32
N ALA A 412 -11.20 22.26 38.69
CA ALA A 412 -10.94 23.60 39.20
C ALA A 412 -10.24 23.66 40.56
N ASP A 413 -10.51 22.67 41.42
CA ASP A 413 -10.07 22.61 42.81
C ASP A 413 -8.97 21.55 43.03
N MET A 414 -8.57 20.83 41.96
CA MET A 414 -7.45 19.88 41.98
C MET A 414 -6.09 20.58 41.81
N ARG A 415 -5.05 19.99 42.42
CA ARG A 415 -3.66 20.40 42.18
C ARG A 415 -3.23 20.05 40.76
N LEU A 416 -2.40 20.89 40.16
CA LEU A 416 -1.90 20.67 38.78
C LEU A 416 -1.21 19.31 38.60
N SER A 417 -0.46 18.86 39.61
CA SER A 417 0.19 17.54 39.63
C SER A 417 -0.81 16.37 39.61
N GLU A 418 -1.92 16.48 40.34
CA GLU A 418 -2.97 15.46 40.38
C GLU A 418 -3.85 15.49 39.13
N LEU A 419 -4.07 16.69 38.59
CA LEU A 419 -4.79 16.90 37.34
C LEU A 419 -3.99 16.32 36.15
N ALA A 420 -2.66 16.45 36.17
CA ALA A 420 -1.79 15.88 35.14
C ALA A 420 -1.91 14.36 35.03
N ILE A 421 -1.99 13.64 36.16
CA ILE A 421 -2.09 12.17 36.18
C ILE A 421 -3.43 11.67 35.59
N LYS A 422 -4.48 12.50 35.61
CA LYS A 422 -5.81 12.13 35.10
C LYS A 422 -5.93 12.26 33.58
N PHE A 423 -4.97 12.91 32.92
CA PHE A 423 -4.95 13.01 31.46
C PHE A 423 -3.98 11.96 30.87
N PRO A 424 -4.21 11.48 29.63
CA PRO A 424 -3.34 10.50 28.99
C PRO A 424 -1.91 11.04 28.79
N ASP A 425 -0.89 10.26 29.16
CA ASP A 425 0.54 10.61 29.05
C ASP A 425 1.01 10.81 27.58
N ASP A 426 0.29 10.25 26.60
CA ASP A 426 0.63 10.26 25.16
C ASP A 426 -0.09 11.38 24.36
N ALA A 427 -0.64 12.40 25.03
CA ALA A 427 -1.39 13.45 24.35
C ALA A 427 -0.48 14.33 23.47
N LEU A 428 -0.56 14.14 22.15
CA LEU A 428 -0.16 15.13 21.15
C LEU A 428 -0.91 16.46 21.41
N PRO A 429 -0.36 17.62 21.03
CA PRO A 429 -1.04 18.89 21.17
C PRO A 429 -2.40 18.84 20.44
N GLY A 430 -3.47 19.07 21.19
CA GLY A 430 -4.84 19.08 20.71
C GLY A 430 -5.17 20.33 19.91
N LYS A 431 -6.46 20.51 19.64
CA LYS A 431 -6.97 21.59 18.78
C LYS A 431 -6.67 22.97 19.35
N VAL A 432 -6.70 23.15 20.66
CA VAL A 432 -6.50 24.44 21.31
C VAL A 432 -5.02 24.79 21.25
N THR A 433 -4.13 23.93 21.74
CA THR A 433 -2.67 24.19 21.75
C THR A 433 -2.13 24.44 20.36
N SER A 434 -2.55 23.64 19.37
CA SER A 434 -2.15 23.81 17.97
C SER A 434 -2.60 25.16 17.41
N ALA A 435 -3.82 25.61 17.73
CA ALA A 435 -4.32 26.92 17.33
C ALA A 435 -3.55 28.07 18.00
N LEU A 436 -3.16 27.91 19.28
CA LEU A 436 -2.37 28.91 20.01
C LEU A 436 -0.97 29.07 19.41
N ILE A 437 -0.30 27.95 19.09
CA ILE A 437 1.01 27.95 18.42
C ILE A 437 0.90 28.65 17.06
N ALA A 438 -0.10 28.30 16.25
CA ALA A 438 -0.31 28.92 14.95
C ALA A 438 -0.56 30.44 15.07
N LYS A 439 -1.38 30.87 16.04
CA LYS A 439 -1.65 32.29 16.31
C LYS A 439 -0.42 33.04 16.80
N MET A 440 0.39 32.43 17.66
CA MET A 440 1.64 33.02 18.15
C MET A 440 2.61 33.22 16.99
N LEU A 441 2.84 32.20 16.16
CA LEU A 441 3.73 32.31 15.01
C LEU A 441 3.22 33.35 14.00
N ALA A 442 1.93 33.33 13.64
CA ALA A 442 1.35 34.29 12.69
C ALA A 442 1.41 35.75 13.17
N SER A 443 1.33 35.98 14.49
CA SER A 443 1.32 37.33 15.05
C SER A 443 2.73 37.87 15.34
N LYS A 444 3.65 37.01 15.79
CA LYS A 444 4.96 37.39 16.33
C LYS A 444 6.16 37.12 15.41
N MET A 445 6.03 36.27 14.40
CA MET A 445 7.11 36.00 13.45
C MET A 445 7.13 36.97 12.26
N PRO A 446 8.28 37.13 11.58
CA PRO A 446 8.38 37.90 10.34
C PRO A 446 7.59 37.23 9.21
N GLY A 447 7.24 38.01 8.18
CA GLY A 447 6.45 37.54 7.04
C GLY A 447 7.16 36.40 6.28
N GLY A 448 6.47 35.29 6.06
CA GLY A 448 7.04 34.08 5.44
C GLY A 448 7.60 33.06 6.45
N PHE A 449 7.82 33.45 7.70
CA PHE A 449 8.31 32.56 8.76
C PHE A 449 7.15 31.88 9.50
N GLY A 450 6.44 31.01 8.79
CA GLY A 450 5.28 30.27 9.31
C GLY A 450 5.64 28.98 10.07
N LEU A 451 4.61 28.18 10.42
CA LEU A 451 4.75 26.91 11.12
C LEU A 451 5.68 25.93 10.39
N SER A 452 5.57 25.81 9.06
CA SER A 452 6.38 24.90 8.25
C SER A 452 7.87 25.25 8.30
N VAL A 453 8.22 26.53 8.11
CA VAL A 453 9.61 27.02 8.17
C VAL A 453 10.19 26.83 9.57
N THR A 454 9.38 27.03 10.60
CA THR A 454 9.79 26.82 12.00
C THR A 454 10.09 25.36 12.29
N LYS A 455 9.24 24.43 11.83
CA LYS A 455 9.46 22.98 11.97
C LYS A 455 10.68 22.51 11.15
N GLU A 456 10.86 23.03 9.95
CA GLU A 456 12.03 22.74 9.09
C GLU A 456 13.34 23.21 9.75
N TYR A 457 13.35 24.41 10.34
CA TYR A 457 14.51 24.92 11.07
C TYR A 457 14.85 24.08 12.31
N LEU A 458 13.86 23.71 13.12
CA LEU A 458 14.07 22.92 14.35
C LEU A 458 14.48 21.46 14.06
N SER A 459 13.94 20.86 13.00
CA SER A 459 14.34 19.52 12.55
C SER A 459 15.72 19.53 11.90
N GLY A 460 16.03 20.55 11.09
CA GLY A 460 17.29 20.69 10.37
C GLY A 460 18.46 21.10 11.26
N GLU A 461 18.39 22.26 11.92
CA GLU A 461 19.54 22.86 12.62
C GLU A 461 19.78 22.26 14.02
N ARG A 462 18.69 21.90 14.71
CA ARG A 462 18.69 21.38 16.09
C ARG A 462 18.44 19.87 16.18
N CYS A 463 18.25 19.18 15.04
CA CYS A 463 18.02 17.73 14.96
C CYS A 463 16.87 17.18 15.82
N LEU A 464 15.82 17.97 16.06
CA LEU A 464 14.72 17.55 16.93
C LEU A 464 13.71 16.65 16.18
N PRO A 465 13.26 15.53 16.76
CA PRO A 465 12.17 14.72 16.19
C PRO A 465 10.81 15.42 16.36
N SER A 466 9.84 15.09 15.50
CA SER A 466 8.53 15.77 15.41
C SER A 466 7.83 15.97 16.77
N GLY A 467 7.80 14.95 17.64
CA GLY A 467 7.16 15.06 18.96
C GLY A 467 7.85 16.05 19.91
N ARG A 468 9.19 16.20 19.84
CA ARG A 468 9.92 17.18 20.65
C ARG A 468 9.84 18.59 20.07
N ILE A 469 9.68 18.73 18.75
CA ILE A 469 9.41 20.03 18.13
C ILE A 469 8.13 20.64 18.73
N GLU A 470 7.10 19.83 18.92
CA GLU A 470 5.84 20.28 19.52
C GLU A 470 6.00 20.66 21.00
N SER A 471 6.81 19.90 21.76
CA SER A 471 7.15 20.26 23.14
C SER A 471 7.93 21.57 23.25
N VAL A 472 8.86 21.82 22.33
CA VAL A 472 9.64 23.07 22.26
C VAL A 472 8.74 24.23 21.87
N LEU A 473 7.82 24.06 20.93
CA LEU A 473 6.86 25.10 20.54
C LEU A 473 5.87 25.40 21.66
N LEU A 474 5.44 24.39 22.42
CA LEU A 474 4.65 24.57 23.63
C LEU A 474 5.43 25.38 24.68
N HIS A 475 6.71 25.06 24.90
CA HIS A 475 7.58 25.86 25.76
C HIS A 475 7.74 27.29 25.24
N GLY A 476 7.81 27.47 23.91
CA GLY A 476 7.88 28.78 23.26
C GLY A 476 6.66 29.67 23.46
N LEU A 477 5.47 29.10 23.69
CA LEU A 477 4.28 29.89 24.05
C LEU A 477 4.49 30.67 25.35
N THR A 478 5.24 30.08 26.29
CA THR A 478 5.46 30.62 27.64
C THR A 478 6.47 31.77 27.64
N GLN A 479 7.26 31.89 26.58
CA GLN A 479 8.27 32.92 26.35
C GLN A 479 7.97 33.74 25.09
N SER A 480 6.68 33.96 24.82
CA SER A 480 6.25 34.63 23.59
C SER A 480 6.80 36.08 23.48
N PRO A 481 7.30 36.48 22.29
CA PRO A 481 7.80 37.84 22.08
C PRO A 481 6.69 38.90 22.29
N LYS A 482 6.99 39.96 23.04
CA LYS A 482 6.03 41.05 23.27
C LYS A 482 5.64 41.75 21.97
N GLN A 483 6.62 41.97 21.07
CA GLN A 483 6.43 42.57 19.75
C GLN A 483 6.84 41.59 18.65
N ARG A 484 6.36 41.84 17.42
CA ARG A 484 6.73 41.04 16.25
C ARG A 484 8.22 41.18 15.97
N LEU A 485 8.88 40.06 15.71
CA LEU A 485 10.29 40.00 15.36
C LEU A 485 10.51 40.58 13.96
N ALA A 486 11.56 41.38 13.81
CA ALA A 486 11.80 42.16 12.60
C ALA A 486 12.24 41.29 11.40
N ASP A 487 13.17 40.35 11.63
CA ASP A 487 13.83 39.59 10.57
C ASP A 487 13.99 38.11 10.95
N ASP A 488 14.20 37.26 9.94
CA ASP A 488 14.42 35.82 10.10
C ASP A 488 15.59 35.47 11.02
N THR A 489 16.63 36.32 11.05
CA THR A 489 17.81 36.11 11.91
C THR A 489 17.45 36.28 13.38
N THR A 490 16.59 37.26 13.71
CA THR A 490 16.10 37.50 15.07
C THR A 490 15.10 36.42 15.49
N ALA A 491 14.28 35.93 14.57
CA ALA A 491 13.39 34.78 14.78
C ALA A 491 14.16 33.50 15.12
N LYS A 492 15.20 33.18 14.34
CA LYS A 492 16.07 32.01 14.61
C LYS A 492 16.79 32.11 15.95
N LYS A 493 17.32 33.29 16.32
CA LYS A 493 17.93 33.52 17.65
C LYS A 493 16.95 33.32 18.80
N TRP A 494 15.70 33.76 18.65
CA TRP A 494 14.68 33.53 19.66
C TRP A 494 14.35 32.03 19.79
N LEU A 495 14.15 31.33 18.67
CA LEU A 495 13.94 29.88 18.67
C LEU A 495 15.10 29.12 19.31
N ASP A 496 16.33 29.55 19.02
CA ASP A 496 17.54 29.00 19.64
C ASP A 496 17.54 29.15 21.17
N GLY A 497 17.13 30.32 21.68
CA GLY A 497 16.96 30.54 23.12
C GLY A 497 15.89 29.64 23.74
N VAL A 498 14.74 29.50 23.07
CA VAL A 498 13.64 28.62 23.52
C VAL A 498 14.09 27.16 23.57
N VAL A 499 14.85 26.69 22.58
CA VAL A 499 15.41 25.33 22.55
C VAL A 499 16.41 25.13 23.69
N ASP A 500 17.29 26.10 23.93
CA ASP A 500 18.31 26.00 24.98
C ASP A 500 17.68 26.01 26.39
N ASP A 501 16.58 26.75 26.59
CA ASP A 501 15.86 26.76 27.85
C ASP A 501 14.99 25.52 28.04
N TYR A 502 14.35 25.01 26.98
CA TYR A 502 13.69 23.71 27.00
C TYR A 502 14.68 22.58 27.29
N ALA A 503 15.90 22.64 26.73
CA ALA A 503 16.96 21.67 26.97
C ALA A 503 17.39 21.65 28.45
N LYS A 504 17.48 22.81 29.10
CA LYS A 504 17.73 22.90 30.55
C LYS A 504 16.56 22.35 31.37
N TYR A 505 15.33 22.68 30.99
CA TYR A 505 14.11 22.24 31.68
C TYR A 505 13.92 20.72 31.60
N ALA A 506 14.17 20.13 30.42
CA ALA A 506 14.02 18.70 30.19
C ALA A 506 15.28 17.88 30.55
N GLY A 507 16.41 18.52 30.88
CA GLY A 507 17.68 17.86 31.20
C GLY A 507 18.35 17.17 30.00
N ILE A 508 18.19 17.70 28.79
CA ILE A 508 18.60 17.07 27.52
C ILE A 508 19.74 17.86 26.86
N ALA A 509 20.74 17.17 26.33
CA ALA A 509 21.75 17.78 25.46
C ALA A 509 21.26 17.86 24.01
N VAL A 510 20.86 19.05 23.55
CA VAL A 510 20.42 19.27 22.16
C VAL A 510 21.62 19.71 21.30
N PRO A 511 21.97 18.99 20.22
CA PRO A 511 23.09 19.35 19.36
C PRO A 511 22.78 20.57 18.49
N TYR A 512 23.83 21.30 18.09
CA TYR A 512 23.78 22.45 17.16
C TYR A 512 24.66 22.14 15.95
N LEU A 513 24.05 21.86 14.80
CA LEU A 513 24.77 21.35 13.62
C LEU A 513 25.86 22.31 13.11
N SER A 514 25.56 23.60 13.00
CA SER A 514 26.54 24.60 12.52
C SER A 514 27.69 24.90 13.49
N LYS A 515 27.59 24.56 14.78
CA LYS A 515 28.71 24.67 15.75
C LYS A 515 29.63 23.45 15.74
N ARG A 516 29.14 22.29 15.28
CA ARG A 516 29.93 21.05 15.24
C ARG A 516 31.05 21.09 14.19
N VAL A 517 30.90 21.91 13.15
CA VAL A 517 31.86 22.06 12.05
C VAL A 517 33.15 22.76 12.50
N ASN A 518 33.12 23.59 13.55
CA ASN A 518 34.28 24.39 13.98
C ASN A 518 35.20 23.74 15.03
N MET A 519 34.94 22.49 15.45
CA MET A 519 35.74 21.82 16.51
C MET A 519 36.71 20.74 15.98
N SER A 520 36.95 20.64 14.67
CA SER A 520 38.02 19.80 14.10
C SER A 520 39.04 20.63 13.30
N ALA A 521 39.78 21.49 14.01
CA ALA A 521 40.95 22.16 13.43
C ALA A 521 42.09 21.14 13.26
N GLY A 522 42.23 20.58 12.05
CA GLY A 522 43.33 19.67 11.75
C GLY A 522 43.26 18.95 10.41
N SER A 523 42.97 19.64 9.30
CA SER A 523 43.56 19.35 7.98
C SER A 523 42.93 20.24 6.90
N THR A 524 43.78 20.98 6.22
CA THR A 524 43.44 21.71 5.02
C THR A 524 43.22 20.72 3.88
N ILE A 525 41.96 20.49 3.49
CA ILE A 525 41.63 20.11 2.11
C ILE A 525 40.69 21.18 1.59
N GLN A 526 41.24 21.97 0.68
CA GLN A 526 40.54 22.98 -0.09
C GLN A 526 39.52 22.26 -0.99
N GLN A 527 38.29 22.13 -0.53
CA GLN A 527 37.19 21.73 -1.39
C GLN A 527 36.86 22.90 -2.31
N VAL A 528 37.22 22.74 -3.58
CA VAL A 528 36.69 23.54 -4.67
C VAL A 528 35.17 23.38 -4.64
N GLN A 529 34.46 24.45 -4.31
CA GLN A 529 33.00 24.54 -4.47
C GLN A 529 32.68 24.39 -5.96
N SER A 530 32.30 23.18 -6.37
CA SER A 530 31.50 22.99 -7.58
C SER A 530 30.15 23.64 -7.32
N THR A 531 29.85 24.70 -8.07
CA THR A 531 28.60 25.45 -8.01
C THR A 531 27.41 24.57 -8.38
N SER A 532 26.85 23.85 -7.41
CA SER A 532 25.42 23.56 -7.42
C SER A 532 24.70 24.90 -7.47
N LEU A 533 23.72 25.06 -8.36
CA LEU A 533 22.78 26.18 -8.26
C LEU A 533 22.34 26.27 -6.80
N PRO A 534 22.50 27.42 -6.11
CA PRO A 534 22.05 27.55 -4.74
C PRO A 534 20.61 27.07 -4.65
N SER A 535 20.23 26.33 -3.60
CA SER A 535 18.83 25.90 -3.39
C SER A 535 17.84 27.07 -3.52
N ASP A 536 18.32 28.29 -3.27
CA ASP A 536 17.59 29.54 -3.47
C ASP A 536 17.34 29.88 -4.95
N VAL A 537 18.26 29.56 -5.85
CA VAL A 537 18.08 29.73 -7.30
C VAL A 537 17.10 28.69 -7.84
N GLU A 538 17.16 27.45 -7.38
CA GLU A 538 16.18 26.42 -7.76
C GLU A 538 14.78 26.77 -7.23
N LYS A 539 14.67 27.22 -5.97
CA LYS A 539 13.40 27.73 -5.41
C LYS A 539 12.87 28.92 -6.22
N ARG A 540 13.71 29.92 -6.53
CA ARG A 540 13.33 31.06 -7.37
C ARG A 540 12.89 30.65 -8.77
N LEU A 541 13.55 29.66 -9.38
CA LEU A 541 13.19 29.13 -10.68
C LEU A 541 11.81 28.45 -10.63
N LYS A 542 11.56 27.62 -9.60
CA LYS A 542 10.24 26.99 -9.38
C LYS A 542 9.14 28.02 -9.16
N THR A 543 9.42 29.08 -8.39
CA THR A 543 8.48 30.20 -8.20
C THR A 543 8.19 30.91 -9.53
N MET A 544 9.22 31.24 -10.31
CA MET A 544 9.05 31.87 -11.62
C MET A 544 8.20 31.00 -12.58
N ILE A 545 8.41 29.68 -12.57
CA ILE A 545 7.61 28.75 -13.37
C ILE A 545 6.15 28.73 -12.89
N ALA A 546 5.92 28.69 -11.57
CA ALA A 546 4.58 28.75 -11.00
C ALA A 546 3.85 30.05 -11.39
N ASP A 547 4.53 31.20 -11.29
CA ASP A 547 4.00 32.51 -11.67
C ASP A 547 3.64 32.54 -13.18
N GLN A 548 4.48 31.95 -14.03
CA GLN A 548 4.20 31.84 -15.47
C GLN A 548 2.99 30.94 -15.76
N VAL A 549 2.87 29.80 -15.06
CA VAL A 549 1.73 28.89 -15.21
C VAL A 549 0.44 29.56 -14.74
N GLU A 550 0.47 30.30 -13.63
CA GLU A 550 -0.68 31.05 -13.14
C GLU A 550 -1.11 32.13 -14.12
N ALA A 551 -0.18 32.94 -14.64
CA ALA A 551 -0.46 33.97 -15.63
C ALA A 551 -1.05 33.39 -16.93
N LEU A 552 -0.51 32.27 -17.41
CA LEU A 552 -1.03 31.57 -18.59
C LEU A 552 -2.41 30.96 -18.33
N SER A 553 -2.64 30.38 -17.15
CA SER A 553 -3.95 29.81 -16.78
C SER A 553 -5.02 30.90 -16.68
N LEU A 554 -4.67 32.07 -16.13
CA LEU A 554 -5.53 33.25 -16.07
C LEU A 554 -5.87 33.77 -17.48
N TYR A 555 -4.89 33.83 -18.39
CA TYR A 555 -5.12 34.23 -19.78
C TYR A 555 -6.03 33.25 -20.53
N LEU A 556 -5.82 31.95 -20.32
CA LEU A 556 -6.60 30.89 -20.96
C LEU A 556 -7.99 30.68 -20.32
N GLY A 557 -8.27 31.35 -19.19
CA GLY A 557 -9.52 31.17 -18.43
C GLY A 557 -9.66 29.78 -17.80
N VAL A 558 -8.53 29.07 -17.59
CA VAL A 558 -8.51 27.72 -17.01
C VAL A 558 -8.35 27.84 -15.50
N ASP A 559 -9.37 27.42 -14.77
CA ASP A 559 -9.36 27.39 -13.31
C ASP A 559 -8.72 26.09 -12.81
N GLN A 560 -7.48 26.16 -12.33
CA GLN A 560 -6.74 24.98 -11.85
C GLN A 560 -7.34 24.36 -10.57
N LEU A 561 -8.19 25.09 -9.85
CA LEU A 561 -8.80 24.65 -8.60
C LEU A 561 -10.28 24.25 -8.77
N ASP A 562 -10.81 24.27 -9.99
CA ASP A 562 -12.19 23.87 -10.29
C ASP A 562 -12.44 22.39 -9.95
N TRP A 563 -11.49 21.52 -10.29
CA TRP A 563 -11.59 20.09 -9.96
C TRP A 563 -11.59 19.84 -8.45
N HIS A 564 -10.77 20.58 -7.69
CA HIS A 564 -10.71 20.48 -6.24
C HIS A 564 -12.04 20.89 -5.61
N ARG A 565 -12.61 22.02 -6.05
CA ARG A 565 -13.92 22.48 -5.58
C ARG A 565 -15.04 21.51 -5.93
N LYS A 566 -15.01 20.94 -7.14
CA LYS A 566 -15.96 19.87 -7.54
C LYS A 566 -15.81 18.64 -6.66
N MET A 567 -14.57 18.23 -6.36
CA MET A 567 -14.31 17.09 -5.48
C MET A 567 -14.80 17.35 -4.06
N GLU A 568 -14.52 18.53 -3.50
CA GLU A 568 -15.03 18.93 -2.18
C GLU A 568 -16.56 18.94 -2.16
N SER A 569 -17.21 19.49 -3.21
CA SER A 569 -18.67 19.47 -3.30
C SER A 569 -19.26 18.06 -3.46
N GLU A 570 -18.58 17.16 -4.17
CA GLU A 570 -19.00 15.75 -4.30
C GLU A 570 -18.83 14.98 -2.98
N VAL A 571 -17.79 15.30 -2.20
CA VAL A 571 -17.62 14.73 -0.85
C VAL A 571 -18.75 15.20 0.06
N GLU A 572 -19.06 16.50 0.05
CA GLU A 572 -20.16 17.06 0.84
C GLU A 572 -21.51 16.43 0.47
N THR A 573 -21.85 16.35 -0.82
CA THR A 573 -23.10 15.72 -1.27
C THR A 573 -23.16 14.23 -0.95
N ARG A 574 -22.02 13.53 -1.02
CA ARG A 574 -21.93 12.12 -0.63
C ARG A 574 -22.16 11.94 0.87
N GLU A 575 -21.55 12.76 1.72
CA GLU A 575 -21.78 12.73 3.16
C GLU A 575 -23.25 13.00 3.50
N GLU A 576 -23.89 13.96 2.82
CA GLU A 576 -25.33 14.21 2.96
C GLU A 576 -26.19 13.00 2.55
N LEU A 577 -25.87 12.35 1.42
CA LEU A 577 -26.56 11.15 0.95
C LEU A 577 -26.37 9.96 1.90
N GLU A 578 -25.16 9.75 2.40
CA GLU A 578 -24.84 8.69 3.36
C GLU A 578 -25.57 8.93 4.69
N ALA A 579 -25.66 10.18 5.16
CA ALA A 579 -26.44 10.54 6.35
C ALA A 579 -27.94 10.27 6.14
N ALA A 580 -28.51 10.67 5.00
CA ALA A 580 -29.91 10.42 4.68
C ALA A 580 -30.22 8.92 4.56
N LEU A 581 -29.35 8.14 3.92
CA LEU A 581 -29.49 6.69 3.80
C LEU A 581 -29.35 6.00 5.16
N SER A 582 -28.42 6.47 6.00
CA SER A 582 -28.25 5.97 7.37
C SER A 582 -29.49 6.25 8.22
N GLN A 583 -30.09 7.43 8.09
CA GLN A 583 -31.37 7.75 8.74
C GLN A 583 -32.48 6.82 8.26
N TRP A 584 -32.58 6.58 6.95
CA TRP A 584 -33.57 5.67 6.37
C TRP A 584 -33.42 4.22 6.89
N VAL A 585 -32.19 3.71 6.94
CA VAL A 585 -31.89 2.37 7.45
C VAL A 585 -32.14 2.29 8.96
N THR A 586 -31.87 3.35 9.70
CA THR A 586 -32.13 3.42 11.15
C THR A 586 -33.64 3.36 11.45
N GLU A 587 -34.46 4.07 10.69
CA GLU A 587 -35.91 4.14 10.89
C GLU A 587 -36.65 2.89 10.36
N HIS A 588 -36.28 2.41 9.17
CA HIS A 588 -37.00 1.33 8.49
C HIS A 588 -36.35 -0.05 8.62
N GLY A 589 -35.10 -0.11 9.05
CA GLY A 589 -34.32 -1.34 9.15
C GLY A 589 -33.79 -1.84 7.79
N GLU A 590 -32.68 -2.57 7.86
CA GLU A 590 -32.01 -3.16 6.70
C GLU A 590 -32.89 -4.24 6.02
N PHE A 591 -33.70 -4.95 6.79
CA PHE A 591 -34.60 -5.97 6.27
C PHE A 591 -35.67 -5.40 5.34
N TYR A 592 -36.25 -4.25 5.68
CA TYR A 592 -37.27 -3.60 4.86
C TYR A 592 -36.63 -3.04 3.58
N SER A 593 -35.54 -2.27 3.72
CA SER A 593 -34.86 -1.64 2.56
C SER A 593 -34.40 -2.66 1.51
N THR A 594 -33.92 -3.84 1.93
CA THR A 594 -33.48 -4.89 1.00
C THR A 594 -34.65 -5.59 0.29
N ASN A 595 -35.80 -5.75 0.97
CA ASN A 595 -36.91 -6.56 0.46
C ASN A 595 -37.96 -5.79 -0.36
N ILE A 596 -37.92 -4.45 -0.33
CA ILE A 596 -38.79 -3.61 -1.17
C ILE A 596 -38.25 -3.41 -2.60
N ALA A 597 -37.07 -3.96 -2.92
CA ALA A 597 -36.50 -3.89 -4.26
C ALA A 597 -37.45 -4.53 -5.29
N GLY A 598 -37.61 -3.85 -6.44
CA GLY A 598 -38.49 -4.32 -7.52
C GLY A 598 -38.03 -5.69 -8.07
N LYS A 599 -38.88 -6.71 -7.95
CA LYS A 599 -38.60 -8.07 -8.45
C LYS A 599 -39.18 -8.36 -9.83
N PHE A 600 -40.14 -7.54 -10.29
CA PHE A 600 -40.79 -7.74 -11.58
C PHE A 600 -39.88 -7.28 -12.72
N ASP A 601 -39.72 -8.16 -13.71
CA ASP A 601 -38.96 -7.91 -14.93
C ASP A 601 -39.73 -8.55 -16.08
N ALA A 602 -40.19 -7.72 -17.03
CA ALA A 602 -40.99 -8.16 -18.16
C ALA A 602 -40.25 -9.19 -19.04
N MET A 603 -38.91 -9.13 -19.10
CA MET A 603 -38.11 -10.07 -19.89
C MET A 603 -38.04 -11.48 -19.25
N LYS A 604 -38.42 -11.60 -17.97
CA LYS A 604 -38.47 -12.88 -17.25
C LYS A 604 -39.86 -13.53 -17.26
N GLU A 605 -40.85 -12.90 -17.88
CA GLU A 605 -42.18 -13.47 -18.03
C GLU A 605 -42.12 -14.77 -18.85
N ARG A 606 -42.69 -15.85 -18.31
CA ARG A 606 -42.79 -17.14 -19.00
C ARG A 606 -44.25 -17.39 -19.34
N GLN A 607 -44.54 -17.50 -20.64
CA GLN A 607 -45.87 -17.84 -21.13
C GLN A 607 -45.91 -19.33 -21.49
N TYR A 608 -46.86 -20.05 -20.89
CA TYR A 608 -47.07 -21.48 -21.12
C TYR A 608 -48.41 -21.69 -21.83
N ASP A 609 -48.39 -21.64 -23.16
CA ASP A 609 -49.56 -21.73 -24.03
C ASP A 609 -49.59 -23.02 -24.87
N SER A 610 -48.57 -23.87 -24.75
CA SER A 610 -48.38 -25.07 -25.56
C SER A 610 -49.22 -26.29 -25.13
N TYR A 611 -50.47 -26.07 -24.65
CA TYR A 611 -51.37 -27.10 -24.10
C TYR A 611 -51.56 -28.32 -25.02
N TRP A 612 -51.55 -28.13 -26.34
CA TRP A 612 -51.65 -29.19 -27.35
C TRP A 612 -50.54 -30.24 -27.22
N ASN A 613 -49.31 -29.83 -26.87
CA ASN A 613 -48.17 -30.74 -26.72
C ASN A 613 -48.24 -31.50 -25.37
N TRP A 614 -48.76 -30.85 -24.33
CA TRP A 614 -48.94 -31.45 -23.01
C TRP A 614 -50.00 -32.56 -23.03
N VAL A 615 -51.10 -32.37 -23.77
CA VAL A 615 -52.16 -33.38 -23.93
C VAL A 615 -51.68 -34.61 -24.68
N CYS A 616 -50.87 -34.44 -25.73
CA CYS A 616 -50.29 -35.58 -26.48
C CYS A 616 -49.26 -36.39 -25.67
N ARG A 617 -48.61 -35.76 -24.68
CA ARG A 617 -47.65 -36.42 -23.78
C ARG A 617 -48.29 -37.04 -22.54
N MET A 618 -49.56 -36.74 -22.24
CA MET A 618 -50.31 -37.48 -21.23
C MET A 618 -50.69 -38.85 -21.81
N PRO A 619 -50.20 -39.97 -21.24
CA PRO A 619 -50.64 -41.28 -21.68
C PRO A 619 -52.13 -41.42 -21.41
N TRP A 620 -52.89 -41.88 -22.41
CA TRP A 620 -54.26 -42.37 -22.24
C TRP A 620 -54.26 -43.57 -21.27
N SER A 621 -54.28 -43.33 -19.96
CA SER A 621 -54.66 -44.31 -18.95
C SER A 621 -56.14 -44.13 -18.62
N CYS A 622 -57.00 -44.36 -19.62
CA CYS A 622 -58.41 -44.60 -19.41
C CYS A 622 -58.90 -45.56 -20.51
N THR A 623 -58.64 -46.85 -20.28
CA THR A 623 -59.47 -47.90 -20.86
C THR A 623 -59.86 -48.84 -19.72
N THR A 624 -61.15 -48.80 -19.39
CA THR A 624 -61.94 -49.88 -18.74
C THR A 624 -61.46 -50.45 -17.40
N ALA A 625 -62.14 -50.04 -16.33
CA ALA A 625 -62.49 -50.94 -15.23
C ALA A 625 -64.00 -50.76 -14.94
N GLN A 626 -64.77 -51.69 -15.51
CA GLN A 626 -66.21 -52.01 -15.34
C GLN A 626 -67.26 -50.91 -15.48
#